data_AF-A0A3B9H0I6-F1
#
_entry.id   AF-A0A3B9H0I6-F1
#
_cell.length_a   1.000
_cell.length_b   1.000
_cell.length_c   1.000
_cell.angle_alpha   90.00
_cell.angle_beta   90.00
_cell.angle_gamma   90.00
#
_symmetry.space_group_name_H-M   'P 1'
#
loop_
_entity.id
_entity.type
_entity.pdbx_description
1 polymer ?
#
loop_
_entity_poly.entity_id
_entity_poly.type
_entity_poly.pdbx_seq_one_letter_code
_entity_poly.pdbx_strand_id
1 'polypeptide(L)'
;MRKTSVSLFAIIAATMVPAALVMLASTAQAEEVRAEEKVMSNQDWWPNRLDLSALRQDDAGANPYGANFDYAAEFATLDLDAVKKDIESVLTTSQPWWPADYGNYGPFFIRMAWHGAGTYRVGDGRGGAGGGEQRFEPLNSWPDNVSLDKARRLIWPIKQKYG
;
A
#
# COMPACT_ATOMS: atom_id res chain seq x y z
N MET A 1 -86.51 -1.66 -9.72
CA MET A 1 -85.80 -0.45 -10.17
C MET A 1 -85.70 0.52 -9.01
N ARG A 2 -84.50 1.13 -8.84
CA ARG A 2 -84.14 2.26 -7.96
C ARG A 2 -83.96 2.01 -6.45
N LYS A 3 -82.70 2.25 -6.02
CA LYS A 3 -82.26 3.05 -4.85
C LYS A 3 -82.61 2.46 -3.46
N THR A 4 -81.81 2.51 -2.41
CA THR A 4 -80.54 3.16 -2.05
C THR A 4 -80.12 2.58 -0.69
N SER A 5 -78.84 2.71 -0.37
CA SER A 5 -78.12 2.32 0.84
C SER A 5 -78.75 2.76 2.18
N VAL A 6 -78.52 1.95 3.24
CA VAL A 6 -77.71 2.23 4.46
C VAL A 6 -78.02 1.16 5.53
N SER A 7 -76.97 0.57 6.14
CA SER A 7 -76.92 0.17 7.58
C SER A 7 -75.49 -0.34 7.86
N LEU A 8 -74.64 0.39 8.59
CA LEU A 8 -74.58 0.66 10.04
C LEU A 8 -74.21 -0.57 10.89
N PHE A 9 -72.94 -0.60 11.30
CA PHE A 9 -72.31 -1.24 12.46
C PHE A 9 -72.37 -2.77 12.69
N ALA A 10 -71.23 -3.22 13.22
CA ALA A 10 -70.93 -4.47 13.93
C ALA A 10 -70.60 -5.69 13.05
N ILE A 11 -69.31 -6.06 13.04
CA ILE A 11 -68.82 -7.31 13.63
C ILE A 11 -67.30 -7.16 13.86
N ILE A 12 -66.92 -7.29 15.13
CA ILE A 12 -65.55 -7.52 15.60
C ILE A 12 -65.22 -8.98 15.29
N ALA A 13 -64.18 -9.26 14.49
CA ALA A 13 -63.37 -10.47 14.60
C ALA A 13 -62.20 -10.44 13.60
N ALA A 14 -61.11 -11.08 14.01
CA ALA A 14 -59.97 -11.53 13.20
C ALA A 14 -58.85 -10.51 12.90
N THR A 15 -57.94 -10.41 13.87
CA THR A 15 -56.52 -10.76 13.67
C THR A 15 -55.93 -10.53 12.27
N MET A 16 -55.40 -9.34 12.01
CA MET A 16 -54.26 -9.14 11.10
C MET A 16 -53.47 -7.90 11.56
N VAL A 17 -52.51 -8.10 12.46
CA VAL A 17 -51.40 -7.15 12.63
C VAL A 17 -50.50 -7.31 11.39
N PRO A 18 -50.11 -6.21 10.72
CA PRO A 18 -49.46 -6.29 9.44
C PRO A 18 -48.04 -6.85 9.58
N ALA A 19 -47.75 -7.89 8.82
CA ALA A 19 -46.40 -8.38 8.54
C ALA A 19 -45.66 -7.36 7.67
N ALA A 20 -45.32 -6.21 8.24
CA ALA A 20 -44.45 -5.21 7.65
C ALA A 20 -43.97 -4.31 8.78
N LEU A 21 -42.80 -4.65 9.34
CA LEU A 21 -41.76 -3.77 9.91
C LEU A 21 -41.03 -4.45 11.09
N VAL A 22 -40.56 -5.68 10.90
CA VAL A 22 -39.46 -6.23 11.70
C VAL A 22 -38.44 -6.71 10.71
N MET A 23 -37.55 -5.83 10.23
CA MET A 23 -36.31 -6.20 9.57
C MET A 23 -35.30 -5.05 9.61
N LEU A 24 -34.18 -5.34 10.29
CA LEU A 24 -32.85 -4.72 10.19
C LEU A 24 -32.69 -3.27 10.69
N ALA A 25 -32.75 -3.08 12.00
CA ALA A 25 -31.74 -2.23 12.64
C ALA A 25 -30.45 -3.05 12.72
N SER A 26 -29.56 -2.89 11.73
CA SER A 26 -28.20 -3.42 11.83
C SER A 26 -27.54 -2.77 13.03
N THR A 27 -27.33 -3.54 14.08
CA THR A 27 -26.41 -3.19 15.15
C THR A 27 -25.06 -2.89 14.50
N ALA A 28 -24.67 -1.62 14.50
CA ALA A 28 -23.29 -1.23 14.33
C ALA A 28 -22.52 -1.83 15.52
N GLN A 29 -22.07 -3.07 15.37
CA GLN A 29 -21.04 -3.63 16.22
C GLN A 29 -19.78 -2.86 15.88
N ALA A 30 -19.40 -1.93 16.76
CA ALA A 30 -18.05 -1.41 16.78
C ALA A 30 -17.12 -2.62 16.92
N GLU A 31 -16.35 -2.93 15.88
CA GLU A 31 -15.24 -3.86 16.00
C GLU A 31 -14.26 -3.23 16.99
N GLU A 32 -14.17 -3.81 18.18
CA GLU A 32 -13.13 -3.52 19.13
C GLU A 32 -11.81 -3.90 18.45
N VAL A 33 -11.02 -2.90 18.05
CA VAL A 33 -9.66 -3.11 17.55
C VAL A 33 -8.83 -3.62 18.72
N ARG A 34 -8.89 -4.93 18.96
CA ARG A 34 -8.09 -5.60 19.96
C ARG A 34 -6.63 -5.48 19.50
N ALA A 35 -5.79 -4.85 20.31
CA ALA A 35 -4.37 -4.81 20.05
C ALA A 35 -3.87 -6.25 19.83
N GLU A 36 -3.21 -6.49 18.69
CA GLU A 36 -2.60 -7.79 18.41
C GLU A 36 -1.63 -8.12 19.55
N GLU A 37 -1.83 -9.27 20.19
CA GLU A 37 -0.94 -9.75 21.23
C GLU A 37 0.40 -10.11 20.58
N LYS A 38 1.41 -9.26 20.79
CA LYS A 38 2.77 -9.49 20.26
C LYS A 38 3.32 -10.79 20.85
N VAL A 39 3.42 -11.83 20.03
CA VAL A 39 4.09 -13.07 20.42
C VAL A 39 5.56 -12.75 20.74
N MET A 40 5.99 -13.05 21.96
CA MET A 40 7.37 -12.80 22.38
C MET A 40 8.33 -13.70 21.61
N SER A 41 9.36 -13.09 21.01
CA SER A 41 10.46 -13.80 20.36
C SER A 41 11.52 -14.22 21.38
N ASN A 42 12.42 -15.12 20.99
CA ASN A 42 13.58 -15.49 21.80
C ASN A 42 14.48 -14.29 22.14
N GLN A 43 14.51 -13.25 21.29
CA GLN A 43 15.30 -12.05 21.57
C GLN A 43 14.65 -11.16 22.64
N ASP A 44 13.31 -11.17 22.74
CA ASP A 44 12.60 -10.45 23.81
C ASP A 44 12.90 -11.10 25.19
N TRP A 45 13.01 -12.44 25.25
CA TRP A 45 13.33 -13.18 26.48
C TRP A 45 14.81 -13.13 26.86
N TRP A 46 15.71 -13.23 25.87
CA TRP A 46 17.16 -13.28 26.08
C TRP A 46 17.85 -12.19 25.24
N PRO A 47 17.82 -10.92 25.67
CA PRO A 47 18.28 -9.78 24.86
C PRO A 47 19.79 -9.81 24.54
N ASN A 48 20.59 -10.49 25.36
CA ASN A 48 22.04 -10.65 25.15
C ASN A 48 22.41 -11.90 24.34
N ARG A 49 21.43 -12.65 23.82
CA ARG A 49 21.68 -13.80 22.95
C ARG A 49 22.29 -13.31 21.64
N LEU A 50 23.27 -14.06 21.13
CA LEU A 50 23.86 -13.81 19.81
C LEU A 50 22.80 -13.84 18.72
N ASP A 51 22.69 -12.74 17.97
CA ASP A 51 21.78 -12.64 16.83
C ASP A 51 22.46 -13.19 15.56
N LEU A 52 21.80 -14.15 14.92
CA LEU A 52 22.23 -14.79 13.67
C LEU A 52 21.30 -14.44 12.50
N SER A 53 20.35 -13.53 12.69
CA SER A 53 19.37 -13.12 11.68
C SER A 53 20.04 -12.63 10.39
N ALA A 54 21.11 -11.83 10.52
CA ALA A 54 21.86 -11.26 9.40
C ALA A 54 22.44 -12.32 8.45
N LEU A 55 22.77 -13.52 8.95
CA LEU A 55 23.34 -14.60 8.13
C LEU A 55 22.29 -15.30 7.24
N ARG A 56 21.01 -14.92 7.35
CA ARG A 56 19.88 -15.53 6.62
C ARG A 56 19.03 -14.51 5.86
N GLN A 57 19.47 -13.25 5.76
CA GLN A 57 18.68 -12.18 5.16
C GLN A 57 18.46 -12.38 3.65
N ASP A 58 19.45 -12.92 2.94
CA ASP A 58 19.43 -13.11 1.48
C ASP A 58 19.29 -14.58 1.08
N ASP A 59 18.48 -15.34 1.82
CA ASP A 59 18.22 -16.74 1.45
C ASP A 59 17.60 -16.86 0.06
N ALA A 60 17.93 -17.94 -0.67
CA ALA A 60 17.51 -18.13 -2.05
C ALA A 60 15.97 -18.12 -2.22
N GLY A 61 15.22 -18.48 -1.16
CA GLY A 61 13.76 -18.41 -1.16
C GLY A 61 13.17 -17.00 -1.15
N ALA A 62 13.94 -15.96 -0.81
CA ALA A 62 13.47 -14.59 -0.76
C ALA A 62 13.41 -13.91 -2.15
N ASN A 63 14.14 -14.45 -3.14
CA ASN A 63 14.18 -13.90 -4.49
C ASN A 63 13.09 -14.52 -5.39
N PRO A 64 12.06 -13.75 -5.81
CA PRO A 64 11.00 -14.27 -6.67
C PRO A 64 11.45 -14.54 -8.11
N TYR A 65 12.59 -13.99 -8.55
CA TYR A 65 13.11 -14.17 -9.91
C TYR A 65 13.83 -15.51 -10.12
N GLY A 66 14.10 -16.24 -9.03
CA GLY A 66 14.80 -17.52 -9.06
C GLY A 66 16.33 -17.40 -9.13
N ALA A 67 17.01 -18.51 -8.85
CA ALA A 67 18.47 -18.55 -8.67
C ALA A 67 19.28 -18.28 -9.94
N ASN A 68 18.68 -18.44 -11.12
CA ASN A 68 19.37 -18.33 -12.41
C ASN A 68 19.13 -16.97 -13.11
N PHE A 69 18.48 -16.02 -12.43
CA PHE A 69 18.20 -14.70 -13.00
C PHE A 69 19.45 -13.82 -13.02
N ASP A 70 19.82 -13.30 -14.18
CA ASP A 70 20.96 -12.40 -14.37
C ASP A 70 20.47 -10.98 -14.69
N TYR A 71 20.44 -10.12 -13.67
CA TYR A 71 20.00 -8.73 -13.82
C TYR A 71 20.91 -7.92 -14.77
N ALA A 72 22.21 -8.22 -14.84
CA ALA A 72 23.13 -7.47 -15.70
C ALA A 72 22.86 -7.79 -17.18
N ALA A 73 22.60 -9.06 -17.50
CA ALA A 73 22.20 -9.48 -18.83
C ALA A 73 20.85 -8.85 -19.24
N GLU A 74 19.84 -8.91 -18.37
CA GLU A 74 18.53 -8.31 -18.64
C GLU A 74 18.61 -6.79 -18.82
N PHE A 75 19.35 -6.09 -17.94
CA PHE A 75 19.53 -4.64 -18.04
C PHE A 75 20.25 -4.23 -19.33
N ALA A 76 21.19 -5.05 -19.83
CA ALA A 76 21.87 -4.78 -21.10
C ALA A 76 20.92 -4.81 -22.31
N THR A 77 19.77 -5.47 -22.21
CA THR A 77 18.75 -5.49 -23.28
C THR A 77 17.79 -4.30 -23.22
N LEU A 78 17.81 -3.52 -22.14
CA LEU A 78 16.86 -2.44 -21.88
C LEU A 78 17.12 -1.24 -22.81
N ASP A 79 16.06 -0.74 -23.44
CA ASP A 79 16.11 0.54 -24.17
C ASP A 79 16.08 1.70 -23.16
N LEU A 80 17.27 2.17 -22.79
CA LEU A 80 17.44 3.27 -21.83
C LEU A 80 16.88 4.60 -22.33
N ASP A 81 16.90 4.85 -23.65
CA ASP A 81 16.37 6.10 -24.20
C ASP A 81 14.85 6.12 -24.13
N ALA A 82 14.19 4.98 -24.40
CA ALA A 82 12.76 4.84 -24.18
C ALA A 82 12.36 5.00 -22.72
N VAL A 83 13.10 4.40 -21.78
CA VAL A 83 12.84 4.55 -20.33
C VAL A 83 12.97 6.01 -19.90
N LYS A 84 14.02 6.70 -20.32
CA LYS A 84 14.22 8.13 -19.99
C LYS A 84 13.10 9.00 -20.54
N LYS A 85 12.66 8.74 -21.77
CA LYS A 85 11.54 9.45 -22.39
C LYS A 85 10.23 9.25 -21.63
N ASP A 86 9.97 8.03 -21.15
CA ASP A 86 8.80 7.75 -20.32
C ASP A 86 8.88 8.46 -18.96
N ILE A 87 10.07 8.52 -18.34
CA ILE A 87 10.30 9.28 -17.10
C ILE A 87 10.05 10.77 -17.35
N GLU A 88 10.55 11.33 -18.45
CA GLU A 88 10.31 12.73 -18.84
C GLU A 88 8.82 13.02 -19.01
N SER A 89 8.05 12.08 -19.59
CA SER A 89 6.59 12.22 -19.68
C SER A 89 5.94 12.25 -18.29
N VAL A 90 6.37 11.39 -17.37
CA VAL A 90 5.81 11.36 -16.00
C VAL A 90 6.09 12.66 -15.26
N LEU A 91 7.26 13.30 -15.46
CA LEU A 91 7.61 14.56 -14.79
C LEU A 91 6.52 15.62 -14.92
N THR A 92 5.87 15.73 -16.07
CA THR A 92 4.85 16.76 -16.35
C THR A 92 3.42 16.21 -16.41
N THR A 93 3.21 14.92 -16.15
CA THR A 93 1.88 14.28 -16.17
C THR A 93 1.31 14.19 -14.76
N SER A 94 0.78 15.32 -14.28
CA SER A 94 0.19 15.43 -12.93
C SER A 94 -0.96 14.44 -12.71
N GLN A 95 -0.95 13.79 -11.55
CA GLN A 95 -1.96 12.83 -11.10
C GLN A 95 -2.92 13.48 -10.09
N PRO A 96 -4.23 13.22 -10.15
CA PRO A 96 -5.20 13.86 -9.26
C PRO A 96 -5.02 13.47 -7.78
N TRP A 97 -4.49 12.28 -7.51
CA TRP A 97 -4.24 11.78 -6.14
C TRP A 97 -2.94 12.29 -5.52
N TRP A 98 -2.06 12.91 -6.33
CA TRP A 98 -0.85 13.59 -5.86
C TRP A 98 -0.45 14.67 -6.88
N PRO A 99 -1.10 15.84 -6.88
CA PRO A 99 -0.84 16.87 -7.88
C PRO A 99 0.62 17.31 -7.91
N ALA A 100 1.16 17.52 -9.11
CA ALA A 100 2.52 18.01 -9.27
C ALA A 100 2.63 19.49 -8.88
N ASP A 101 3.55 19.80 -7.98
CA ASP A 101 3.89 21.18 -7.64
C ASP A 101 4.38 21.91 -8.89
N TYR A 102 3.80 23.09 -9.17
CA TYR A 102 4.12 23.88 -10.37
C TYR A 102 3.97 23.10 -11.69
N GLY A 103 3.19 22.02 -11.70
CA GLY A 103 3.01 21.16 -12.87
C GLY A 103 4.21 20.26 -13.18
N ASN A 104 5.18 20.08 -12.26
CA ASN A 104 6.37 19.26 -12.51
C ASN A 104 6.84 18.49 -11.25
N TYR A 105 6.98 17.17 -11.35
CA TYR A 105 7.50 16.31 -10.27
C TYR A 105 9.03 16.32 -10.12
N GLY A 106 9.76 17.09 -10.93
CA GLY A 106 11.23 17.14 -10.93
C GLY A 106 11.85 17.29 -9.54
N PRO A 107 11.51 18.34 -8.77
CA PRO A 107 12.02 18.51 -7.41
C PRO A 107 11.71 17.32 -6.49
N PHE A 108 10.54 16.70 -6.67
CA PHE A 108 10.09 15.57 -5.87
C PHE A 108 10.89 14.29 -6.16
N PHE A 109 11.19 14.00 -7.44
CA PHE A 109 12.04 12.88 -7.82
C PHE A 109 13.51 13.11 -7.48
N ILE A 110 14.00 14.35 -7.54
CA ILE A 110 15.34 14.70 -7.05
C ILE A 110 15.44 14.37 -5.55
N ARG A 111 14.46 14.79 -4.74
CA ARG A 111 14.41 14.42 -3.31
C ARG A 111 14.39 12.90 -3.13
N MET A 112 13.54 12.18 -3.86
CA MET A 112 13.47 10.72 -3.75
C MET A 112 14.82 10.05 -4.02
N ALA A 113 15.51 10.46 -5.10
CA ALA A 113 16.82 9.93 -5.47
C ALA A 113 17.89 10.29 -4.43
N TRP A 114 17.91 11.54 -3.96
CA TRP A 114 18.80 12.00 -2.90
C TRP A 114 18.62 11.18 -1.62
N HIS A 115 17.39 11.02 -1.12
CA HIS A 115 17.11 10.22 0.07
C HIS A 115 17.42 8.74 -0.13
N GLY A 116 17.29 8.21 -1.35
CA GLY A 116 17.66 6.84 -1.68
C GLY A 116 19.16 6.60 -1.53
N ALA A 117 19.99 7.56 -1.96
CA ALA A 117 21.44 7.48 -1.85
C ALA A 117 22.00 7.95 -0.47
N GLY A 118 21.29 8.85 0.21
CA GLY A 118 21.77 9.59 1.38
C GLY A 118 21.92 8.76 2.67
N THR A 119 21.47 7.50 2.70
CA THR A 119 21.66 6.61 3.84
C THR A 119 23.06 5.98 3.89
N TYR A 120 23.87 6.18 2.85
CA TYR A 120 25.20 5.59 2.72
C TYR A 120 26.17 6.04 3.82
N ARG A 121 26.99 5.09 4.32
CA ARG A 121 28.01 5.33 5.34
C ARG A 121 29.36 4.75 4.92
N VAL A 122 30.41 5.56 5.00
CA VAL A 122 31.78 5.14 4.61
C VAL A 122 32.36 4.08 5.56
N GLY A 123 31.96 4.10 6.85
CA GLY A 123 32.59 3.26 7.88
C GLY A 123 32.32 1.76 7.72
N ASP A 124 31.14 1.37 7.24
CA ASP A 124 30.73 -0.02 7.05
C ASP A 124 30.24 -0.31 5.62
N GLY A 125 30.18 0.71 4.77
CA GLY A 125 29.70 0.61 3.39
C GLY A 125 28.20 0.33 3.25
N ARG A 126 27.44 0.38 4.35
CA ARG A 126 25.99 0.08 4.35
C ARG A 126 25.16 1.29 3.90
N GLY A 127 23.91 1.01 3.54
CA GLY A 127 22.97 2.00 3.01
C GLY A 127 23.25 2.36 1.55
N GLY A 128 22.69 3.48 1.12
CA GLY A 128 22.74 3.94 -0.26
C GLY A 128 21.65 3.33 -1.14
N ALA A 129 21.72 3.64 -2.44
CA ALA A 129 20.66 3.32 -3.40
C ALA A 129 20.79 1.92 -4.05
N GLY A 130 21.89 1.19 -3.82
CA GLY A 130 22.24 -0.02 -4.56
C GLY A 130 21.21 -1.16 -4.44
N GLY A 131 20.57 -1.32 -3.29
CA GLY A 131 19.52 -2.33 -3.06
C GLY A 131 18.08 -1.82 -3.24
N GLY A 132 17.90 -0.51 -3.48
CA GLY A 132 16.56 0.09 -3.53
C GLY A 132 15.77 -0.04 -2.21
N GLU A 133 16.46 -0.12 -1.06
CA GLU A 133 15.87 -0.44 0.25
C GLU A 133 14.88 0.61 0.76
N GLN A 134 14.85 1.83 0.18
CA GLN A 134 13.85 2.86 0.50
C GLN A 134 12.40 2.38 0.30
N ARG A 135 12.18 1.26 -0.40
CA ARG A 135 10.86 0.63 -0.56
C ARG A 135 10.44 -0.28 0.61
N PHE A 136 11.35 -0.58 1.54
CA PHE A 136 11.13 -1.48 2.66
C PHE A 136 11.24 -0.77 4.01
N GLU A 137 10.73 -1.42 5.06
CA GLU A 137 10.98 -0.99 6.44
C GLU A 137 12.46 -1.13 6.80
N PRO A 138 13.01 -0.24 7.65
CA PRO A 138 12.33 0.91 8.25
C PRO A 138 12.31 2.16 7.35
N LEU A 139 13.04 2.15 6.23
CA LEU A 139 13.32 3.36 5.44
C LEU A 139 12.06 3.94 4.78
N ASN A 140 11.13 3.10 4.32
CA ASN A 140 9.88 3.54 3.72
C ASN A 140 8.99 4.36 4.68
N SER A 141 9.21 4.27 5.99
CA SER A 141 8.40 4.86 7.07
C SER A 141 9.16 5.86 7.94
N TRP A 142 10.43 6.14 7.64
CA TRP A 142 11.17 7.20 8.32
C TRP A 142 10.50 8.58 8.14
N PRO A 143 10.44 9.43 9.19
CA PRO A 143 9.86 10.77 9.09
C PRO A 143 10.47 11.63 7.97
N ASP A 144 11.75 11.44 7.69
CA ASP A 144 12.45 12.19 6.64
C ASP A 144 12.06 11.73 5.22
N ASN A 145 11.49 10.53 5.09
CA ASN A 145 11.01 9.95 3.83
C ASN A 145 9.50 10.13 3.62
N VAL A 146 8.85 10.99 4.41
CA VAL A 146 7.42 11.29 4.26
C VAL A 146 7.07 11.66 2.82
N SER A 147 5.98 11.06 2.35
CA SER A 147 5.43 11.16 0.99
C SER A 147 6.27 10.52 -0.12
N LEU A 148 7.50 10.05 0.12
CA LEU A 148 8.28 9.40 -0.94
C LEU A 148 7.68 8.06 -1.39
N ASP A 149 6.74 7.50 -0.65
CA ASP A 149 5.88 6.40 -1.11
C ASP A 149 5.05 6.81 -2.34
N LYS A 150 4.59 8.07 -2.40
CA LYS A 150 3.90 8.63 -3.57
C LYS A 150 4.85 8.83 -4.74
N ALA A 151 6.08 9.29 -4.49
CA ALA A 151 7.11 9.40 -5.52
C ALA A 151 7.40 8.04 -6.18
N ARG A 152 7.60 6.99 -5.38
CA ARG A 152 7.76 5.62 -5.88
C ARG A 152 6.53 5.12 -6.62
N ARG A 153 5.33 5.51 -6.19
CA ARG A 153 4.08 5.14 -6.86
C ARG A 153 3.91 5.80 -8.24
N LEU A 154 4.39 7.03 -8.42
CA LEU A 154 4.32 7.75 -9.70
C LEU A 154 5.14 7.05 -10.79
N ILE A 155 6.29 6.47 -10.44
CA ILE A 155 7.17 5.75 -11.38
C ILE A 155 6.82 4.25 -11.51
N TRP A 156 5.88 3.73 -10.71
CA TRP A 156 5.46 2.33 -10.76
C TRP A 156 4.99 1.88 -12.16
N PRO A 157 4.19 2.64 -12.92
CA PRO A 157 3.80 2.24 -14.28
C PRO A 157 4.99 2.03 -15.22
N ILE A 158 6.08 2.79 -15.04
CA ILE A 158 7.33 2.61 -15.81
C ILE A 158 7.97 1.28 -15.42
N LYS A 159 8.11 0.98 -14.11
CA LYS A 159 8.61 -0.32 -13.65
C LYS A 159 7.76 -1.47 -14.21
N GLN A 160 6.44 -1.33 -14.21
CA GLN A 160 5.53 -2.34 -14.74
C GLN A 160 5.69 -2.54 -16.27
N LYS A 161 5.98 -1.48 -17.03
CA LYS A 161 6.21 -1.55 -18.47
C LYS A 161 7.52 -2.26 -18.84
N TYR A 162 8.57 -2.06 -18.04
CA TYR A 162 9.92 -2.54 -18.36
C TYR A 162 10.38 -3.75 -17.54
N GLY A 163 9.52 -4.28 -16.65
CA GLY A 163 9.84 -5.37 -15.75
C GLY A 163 10.33 -4.87 -14.41
#